data_AF-A0A7I8ITI4-F1
#
_entry.id   AF-A0A7I8ITI4-F1
#
_cell.length_a   1.000
_cell.length_b   1.000
_cell.length_c   1.000
_cell.angle_alpha   90.00
_cell.angle_beta   90.00
_cell.angle_gamma   90.00
#
_symmetry.space_group_name_H-M   'P 1'
#
loop_
_entity.id
_entity.type
_entity.pdbx_description
1 polymer ?
#
loop_
_entity_poly.entity_id
_entity_poly.type
_entity_poly.pdbx_seq_one_letter_code
_entity_poly.pdbx_strand_id
1 'polypeptide(L)'
;MTGPFNRVLPRVGNLDTILVVVNRFSKYATFIPTRSECKAEEVQAHYDQAATAILDHQVINKRGRNHIHRNTFYLVQWAEQSREAATWEKEVDLW
;
A
#
# COMPACT_ATOMS: atom_id res chain seq x y z
N MET A 1 1.70 37.67 -5.36
CA MET A 1 2.97 36.98 -5.09
C MET A 1 2.89 35.58 -5.67
N THR A 2 3.40 35.37 -6.89
CA THR A 2 3.55 34.04 -7.50
C THR A 2 5.05 33.81 -7.68
N GLY A 3 5.71 33.26 -6.65
CA GLY A 3 7.08 32.78 -6.80
C GLY A 3 7.12 31.61 -7.79
N PRO A 4 8.27 31.30 -8.41
CA PRO A 4 8.36 30.20 -9.33
C PRO A 4 8.19 28.91 -8.54
N PHE A 5 6.96 28.37 -8.53
CA PHE A 5 6.78 26.96 -8.26
C PHE A 5 7.57 26.23 -9.34
N ASN A 6 8.74 25.73 -8.97
CA ASN A 6 9.61 25.00 -9.85
C ASN A 6 8.79 23.81 -10.39
N ARG A 7 8.40 23.85 -11.67
CA ARG A 7 7.58 22.82 -12.31
C ARG A 7 8.34 21.50 -12.50
N VAL A 8 9.58 21.45 -12.04
CA VAL A 8 10.54 20.36 -12.22
C VAL A 8 10.98 19.90 -10.84
N LEU A 9 10.87 18.60 -10.60
CA LEU A 9 11.33 17.96 -9.37
C LEU A 9 12.84 18.17 -9.19
N PRO A 10 13.34 18.37 -7.95
CA PRO A 10 14.78 18.42 -7.70
C PRO A 10 15.44 17.13 -8.22
N ARG A 11 16.39 17.27 -9.14
CA ARG A 11 17.13 16.13 -9.69
C ARG A 11 18.17 15.66 -8.69
N VAL A 12 18.19 14.37 -8.41
CA VAL A 12 19.23 13.72 -7.61
C VAL A 12 20.12 12.95 -8.57
N GLY A 13 21.32 13.49 -8.84
CA GLY A 13 22.23 12.91 -9.84
C GLY A 13 21.59 12.82 -11.23
N ASN A 14 21.58 11.63 -11.82
CA ASN A 14 20.97 11.35 -13.12
C ASN A 14 19.56 10.73 -13.03
N LEU A 15 18.90 10.84 -11.88
CA LEU A 15 17.52 10.38 -11.68
C LEU A 15 16.57 11.53 -12.03
N ASP A 16 15.75 11.31 -13.06
CA ASP A 16 14.85 12.30 -13.65
C ASP A 16 13.36 11.98 -13.42
N THR A 17 13.06 10.83 -12.82
CA THR A 17 11.72 10.28 -12.65
C THR A 17 11.50 9.83 -11.20
N ILE A 18 10.25 9.78 -10.75
CA ILE A 18 9.88 9.22 -9.44
C ILE A 18 8.94 8.03 -9.68
N LEU A 19 9.32 6.86 -9.18
CA LEU A 19 8.41 5.73 -9.03
C LEU A 19 7.67 5.87 -7.71
N VAL A 20 6.35 5.78 -7.76
CA VAL A 20 5.48 5.83 -6.58
C VAL A 20 4.87 4.46 -6.38
N VAL A 21 5.31 3.75 -5.34
CA VAL A 21 4.73 2.47 -4.94
C VAL A 21 3.71 2.75 -3.85
N VAL A 22 2.44 2.50 -4.15
CA VAL A 22 1.35 2.64 -3.18
C VAL A 22 1.00 1.27 -2.64
N ASN A 23 1.18 1.06 -1.34
CA ASN A 23 0.75 -0.17 -0.69
C ASN A 23 -0.76 -0.07 -0.42
N ARG A 24 -1.56 -0.94 -1.06
CA ARG A 24 -3.03 -0.94 -0.90
C ARG A 24 -3.49 -1.30 0.50
N PHE A 25 -2.72 -2.05 1.27
CA PHE A 25 -3.06 -2.51 2.62
C PHE A 25 -2.74 -1.42 3.65
N SER A 26 -1.51 -0.92 3.63
CA SER A 26 -1.07 0.07 4.62
C SER A 26 -1.39 1.52 4.24
N LYS A 27 -1.82 1.76 2.99
CA LYS A 27 -2.10 3.08 2.39
C LYS A 27 -0.88 4.02 2.34
N TYR A 28 0.31 3.53 2.67
CA TYR A 28 1.55 4.31 2.54
C TYR A 28 2.05 4.31 1.10
N ALA A 29 2.69 5.42 0.72
CA ALA A 29 3.38 5.57 -0.55
C ALA A 29 4.90 5.65 -0.30
N THR A 30 5.66 4.87 -1.06
CA THR A 30 7.12 4.97 -1.11
C THR A 30 7.52 5.68 -2.40
N PHE A 31 8.28 6.76 -2.27
CA PHE A 31 8.77 7.56 -3.40
C PHE A 31 10.23 7.20 -3.67
N ILE A 32 10.49 6.63 -4.84
CA ILE A 32 11.81 6.14 -5.22
C ILE A 32 12.28 6.95 -6.43
N PRO A 33 13.35 7.77 -6.30
CA PRO A 33 13.92 8.42 -7.46
C PRO A 33 14.51 7.36 -8.39
N THR A 34 14.21 7.46 -9.67
CA THR A 34 14.63 6.48 -10.68
C THR A 34 14.94 7.18 -12.01
N ARG A 35 15.46 6.42 -12.97
CA ARG A 35 15.61 6.84 -14.36
C ARG A 35 14.33 6.57 -15.13
N SER A 36 14.06 7.37 -16.15
CA SER A 36 12.93 7.21 -17.08
C SER A 36 12.87 5.83 -17.79
N GLU A 37 13.97 5.09 -17.81
CA GLU A 37 14.07 3.73 -18.35
C GLU A 37 13.40 2.65 -17.46
N CYS A 38 13.20 2.95 -16.17
CA CYS A 38 12.62 2.02 -15.20
C CYS A 38 11.11 1.92 -15.41
N LYS A 39 10.63 0.77 -15.89
CA LYS A 39 9.20 0.55 -16.14
C LYS A 39 8.50 0.07 -14.88
N ALA A 40 7.30 0.60 -14.65
CA ALA A 40 6.47 0.19 -13.51
C ALA A 40 6.18 -1.32 -13.52
N GLU A 41 5.98 -1.91 -14.70
CA GLU A 41 5.70 -3.35 -14.89
C GLU A 41 6.85 -4.24 -14.40
N GLU A 42 8.09 -3.86 -14.68
CA GLU A 42 9.28 -4.61 -14.26
C GLU A 42 9.46 -4.58 -12.74
N VAL A 43 9.04 -3.49 -12.12
CA VAL A 43 9.16 -3.28 -10.67
C VAL A 43 7.95 -3.82 -9.92
N GLN A 44 6.80 -3.97 -10.58
CA GLN A 44 5.55 -4.43 -9.96
C GLN A 44 5.72 -5.78 -9.26
N ALA A 45 6.40 -6.74 -9.90
CA ALA A 45 6.61 -8.07 -9.34
C ALA A 45 7.39 -8.06 -8.00
N HIS A 46 8.28 -7.10 -7.79
CA HIS A 46 9.05 -6.98 -6.55
C HIS A 46 8.22 -6.40 -5.38
N TYR A 47 7.16 -5.64 -5.68
CA TYR A 47 6.33 -4.97 -4.67
C TYR A 47 4.93 -5.54 -4.55
N ASP A 48 4.54 -6.50 -5.41
CA ASP A 48 3.25 -7.14 -5.35
C ASP A 48 3.18 -8.14 -4.19
N GLN A 49 2.57 -7.70 -3.09
CA GLN A 49 2.31 -8.55 -1.95
C GLN A 49 0.98 -9.30 -2.20
N ALA A 50 1.10 -10.56 -2.61
CA ALA A 50 -0.05 -11.42 -2.84
C ALA A 50 -0.57 -12.05 -1.53
N ALA A 51 -1.87 -11.95 -1.28
CA ALA A 51 -2.52 -12.70 -0.20
C ALA A 51 -2.63 -14.18 -0.61
N THR A 52 -2.18 -15.10 0.25
CA THR A 52 -2.20 -16.55 -0.02
C THR A 52 -3.34 -17.26 0.68
N ALA A 53 -3.66 -16.87 1.92
CA ALA A 53 -4.72 -17.48 2.70
C ALA A 53 -5.33 -16.50 3.72
N ILE A 54 -6.60 -16.72 4.04
CA ILE A 54 -7.25 -16.11 5.20
C ILE A 54 -7.18 -17.12 6.34
N LEU A 55 -6.48 -16.76 7.42
CA LEU A 55 -6.27 -17.63 8.57
C LEU A 55 -7.38 -17.51 9.61
N ASP A 56 -7.98 -16.33 9.73
CA ASP A 56 -9.02 -16.02 10.72
C ASP A 56 -9.84 -14.80 10.27
N HIS A 57 -10.98 -14.57 10.91
CA HIS A 57 -11.80 -13.38 10.72
C HIS A 57 -12.38 -12.90 12.07
N GLN A 58 -12.47 -11.58 12.24
CA GLN A 58 -13.10 -10.98 13.40
C GLN A 58 -14.05 -9.86 12.97
N VAL A 59 -15.22 -9.81 13.61
CA VAL A 59 -16.21 -8.75 13.41
C VAL A 59 -16.23 -7.85 14.64
N ILE A 60 -15.75 -6.62 14.46
CA ILE A 60 -15.76 -5.62 15.53
C ILE A 60 -17.00 -4.76 15.37
N ASN A 61 -17.91 -4.88 16.35
CA ASN A 61 -19.08 -4.03 16.47
C ASN A 61 -18.70 -2.75 17.24
N LYS A 62 -18.47 -1.64 16.55
CA LYS A 62 -18.31 -0.35 17.21
C LYS A 62 -19.70 0.23 17.49
N ARG A 63 -20.06 0.33 18.77
CA ARG A 63 -21.27 1.03 19.22
C ARG A 63 -21.05 2.55 19.03
N GLY A 64 -21.63 3.11 17.98
CA GLY A 64 -21.80 4.56 17.83
C GLY A 64 -23.04 5.04 18.59
N ARG A 65 -23.21 6.37 18.73
CA ARG A 65 -24.35 6.96 19.46
C ARG A 65 -25.71 6.48 18.96
N ASN A 66 -25.88 6.29 17.65
CA ASN A 66 -27.16 5.87 17.03
C ASN A 66 -26.99 4.79 15.92
N HIS A 67 -25.80 4.26 15.68
CA HIS A 67 -25.55 3.27 14.62
C HIS A 67 -24.46 2.27 15.05
N ILE A 68 -24.63 0.99 14.70
CA ILE A 68 -23.60 -0.05 14.86
C ILE A 68 -22.79 -0.08 13.57
N HIS A 69 -21.51 0.30 13.64
CA HIS A 69 -20.58 0.06 12.54
C HIS A 69 -19.97 -1.33 12.72
N ARG A 70 -20.30 -2.23 11.79
CA ARG A 70 -19.66 -3.55 11.67
C ARG A 70 -18.42 -3.40 10.82
N ASN A 71 -17.25 -3.61 11.42
CA ASN A 71 -16.00 -3.72 10.68
C ASN A 71 -15.57 -5.18 10.71
N THR A 72 -15.47 -5.81 9.54
CA THR A 72 -14.89 -7.14 9.38
C THR A 72 -13.40 -6.99 9.10
N PHE A 73 -12.59 -7.74 9.83
CA PHE A 73 -11.15 -7.87 9.61
C PHE A 73 -10.82 -9.34 9.35
N TYR A 74 -9.85 -9.57 8.48
CA TYR A 74 -9.33 -10.88 8.13
C TYR A 74 -7.86 -10.95 8.51
N LEU A 75 -7.43 -12.06 9.09
CA LEU A 75 -6.03 -12.34 9.31
C LEU A 75 -5.45 -12.94 8.02
N VAL A 76 -4.67 -12.17 7.29
CA VAL A 76 -4.18 -12.52 5.96
C VAL A 76 -2.76 -13.05 6.06
N GLN A 77 -2.54 -14.25 5.51
CA GLN A 77 -1.21 -14.77 5.22
C GLN A 77 -0.74 -14.25 3.86
N TRP A 78 0.50 -13.80 3.81
CA TRP A 78 1.11 -13.24 2.61
C TRP A 78 1.99 -14.27 1.89
N ALA A 79 2.14 -14.12 0.57
CA ALA A 79 3.09 -14.88 -0.22
C ALA A 79 4.51 -14.65 0.31
N GLU A 80 5.32 -15.71 0.29
CA GLU A 80 6.74 -15.69 0.68
C GLU A 80 7.02 -15.31 2.14
N GLN A 81 5.97 -15.13 2.97
CA GLN A 81 6.08 -14.84 4.39
C GLN A 81 5.56 -16.01 5.23
N SER A 82 6.11 -16.16 6.44
CA SER A 82 5.65 -17.19 7.38
C SER A 82 4.24 -16.87 7.88
N ARG A 83 3.54 -17.89 8.39
CA ARG A 83 2.21 -17.75 8.99
C ARG A 83 2.19 -16.75 10.16
N GLU A 84 3.32 -16.61 10.85
CA GLU A 84 3.48 -15.70 12.00
C GLU A 84 3.55 -14.23 11.58
N ALA A 85 3.92 -13.96 10.32
CA ALA A 85 3.94 -12.63 9.74
C ALA A 85 2.56 -12.21 9.18
N ALA A 86 1.50 -12.98 9.43
CA ALA A 86 0.15 -12.64 9.02
C ALA A 86 -0.34 -11.36 9.70
N THR A 87 -1.08 -10.53 8.96
CA THR A 87 -1.58 -9.23 9.45
C THR A 87 -3.11 -9.15 9.37
N TRP A 88 -3.71 -8.37 10.28
CA TRP A 88 -5.16 -8.13 10.28
C TRP A 88 -5.51 -7.01 9.32
N GLU A 89 -6.16 -7.35 8.20
CA GLU A 89 -6.58 -6.40 7.17
C GLU A 89 -8.10 -6.20 7.20
N LYS A 90 -8.57 -5.00 6.85
CA LYS A 90 -10.01 -4.77 6.71
C LYS A 90 -10.51 -5.44 5.45
N GLU A 91 -11.77 -5.85 5.51
CA GLU A 91 -12.52 -6.31 4.35
C GLU A 91 -12.38 -5.37 3.13
N VAL A 92 -12.50 -4.06 3.32
CA VAL A 92 -12.35 -3.05 2.25
C VAL A 92 -10.96 -2.94 1.62
N ASP A 93 -9.93 -3.50 2.26
CA ASP A 93 -8.55 -3.42 1.78
C ASP A 93 -8.17 -4.67 0.95
N LEU A 94 -9.07 -5.65 0.83
CA LEU A 94 -8.85 -6.91 0.11
C LEU A 94 -9.39 -6.92 -1.34
N TRP A 95 -10.12 -5.89 -1.76
CA TRP A 95 -10.69 -5.76 -3.11
C TRP A 95 -10.25 -4.49 -3.83
#